data_AF-A0A2I3HXE9-F1
#
_entry.id   AF-A0A2I3HXE9-F1
#
_cell.length_a   1.000
_cell.length_b   1.000
_cell.length_c   1.000
_cell.angle_alpha   90.00
_cell.angle_beta   90.00
_cell.angle_gamma   90.00
#
_symmetry.space_group_name_H-M   'P 1'
#
loop_
_entity.id
_entity.type
_entity.pdbx_description
1 polymer ?
#
loop_
_entity_poly.entity_id
_entity_poly.type
_entity_poly.pdbx_seq_one_letter_code
_entity_poly.pdbx_strand_id
1 'polypeptide(L)'
;MVEVQVLVLDGRGHLLGRLAAIVAKQVLLGRKVVVVGCEGINISGNFYRNKLKYLAFLRPYHFRAPSRIFWRTTKRGQAALDRLKVFDSIPQPYDKKKRMVVPAALKVVRLKPTRKFPCPPAVPLREELNKSQIPTVTVEGSPCGLIPRPPGQEKQECAEQCQKRQSAGW
;
A
#
# COMPACT_ATOMS: atom_id res chain seq x y z
N MET A 1 -3.12 32.83 -10.22
CA MET A 1 -2.80 31.42 -10.54
C MET A 1 -2.91 30.61 -9.25
N VAL A 2 -3.78 29.60 -9.18
CA VAL A 2 -3.83 28.73 -8.01
C VAL A 2 -2.69 27.74 -8.14
N GLU A 3 -1.68 27.84 -7.27
CA GLU A 3 -0.63 26.84 -7.21
C GLU A 3 -1.26 25.45 -7.02
N VAL A 4 -1.03 24.55 -7.98
CA VAL A 4 -1.50 23.16 -7.89
C VAL A 4 -0.55 22.40 -6.97
N GLN A 5 -0.60 22.73 -5.68
CA GLN A 5 0.13 22.00 -4.65
C GLN A 5 -0.43 20.57 -4.56
N VAL A 6 0.47 19.60 -4.58
CA VAL A 6 0.10 18.18 -4.47
C VAL A 6 -0.18 17.87 -3.01
N LEU A 7 -1.42 17.48 -2.71
CA LEU A 7 -1.83 17.10 -1.36
C LEU A 7 -1.39 15.66 -1.09
N VAL A 8 -0.38 15.47 -0.25
CA VAL A 8 0.07 14.14 0.21
C VAL A 8 -0.63 13.80 1.52
N LEU A 9 -1.40 12.71 1.53
CA LEU A 9 -2.14 12.22 2.69
C LEU A 9 -1.53 10.92 3.22
N ASP A 10 -1.41 10.83 4.53
CA ASP A 10 -1.10 9.57 5.22
C ASP A 10 -2.40 8.79 5.46
N GLY A 11 -2.45 7.53 5.05
CA GLY A 11 -3.57 6.61 5.24
C GLY A 11 -3.60 5.96 6.63
N ARG A 12 -2.50 6.02 7.39
CA ARG A 12 -2.39 5.35 8.70
C ARG A 12 -3.41 5.87 9.69
N GLY A 13 -4.11 4.96 10.36
CA GLY A 13 -5.07 5.32 11.42
C GLY A 13 -6.39 5.93 10.93
N HIS A 14 -6.62 6.01 9.62
CA HIS A 14 -7.83 6.58 9.03
C HIS A 14 -8.92 5.53 8.81
N LEU A 15 -10.18 5.95 8.77
CA LEU A 15 -11.31 5.12 8.39
C LEU A 15 -11.52 5.15 6.87
N LEU A 16 -11.46 3.98 6.22
CA LEU A 16 -11.49 3.81 4.76
C LEU A 16 -12.58 4.64 4.06
N GLY A 17 -13.85 4.47 4.48
CA GLY A 17 -14.97 5.16 3.84
C GLY A 17 -14.96 6.68 4.06
N ARG A 18 -14.51 7.15 5.22
CA ARG A 18 -14.49 8.58 5.54
C ARG A 18 -13.37 9.29 4.79
N LEU A 19 -12.19 8.68 4.75
CA LEU A 19 -11.05 9.20 3.99
C LEU A 19 -11.40 9.24 2.50
N ALA A 20 -12.00 8.16 1.96
CA ALA A 20 -12.41 8.09 0.56
C ALA A 20 -13.39 9.21 0.18
N ALA A 21 -14.38 9.52 1.03
CA ALA A 21 -15.35 10.59 0.76
C ALA A 21 -14.70 11.98 0.68
N ILE A 22 -13.77 12.27 1.59
CA ILE A 22 -13.05 13.54 1.63
C ILE A 22 -12.13 13.67 0.42
N VAL A 23 -11.33 12.63 0.15
CA VAL A 23 -10.43 12.58 -1.02
C VAL A 23 -11.21 12.76 -2.31
N ALA A 24 -12.34 12.06 -2.47
CA ALA A 24 -13.17 12.17 -3.66
C ALA A 24 -13.70 13.61 -3.88
N LYS A 25 -14.07 14.32 -2.81
CA LYS A 25 -14.47 15.74 -2.90
C LYS A 25 -13.30 16.62 -3.35
N GLN A 26 -12.10 16.43 -2.80
CA GLN A 26 -10.92 17.23 -3.16
C GLN A 26 -10.51 17.04 -4.63
N VAL A 27 -10.62 15.81 -5.12
CA VAL A 27 -10.30 15.46 -6.50
C VAL A 27 -11.28 16.10 -7.50
N LEU A 28 -12.57 16.13 -7.16
CA LEU A 28 -13.59 16.80 -7.97
C LEU A 28 -13.39 18.31 -8.03
N LEU A 29 -12.93 18.92 -6.93
CA LEU A 29 -12.52 20.33 -6.88
C LEU A 29 -11.24 20.63 -7.69
N GLY A 30 -10.61 19.62 -8.31
CA GLY A 30 -9.43 19.81 -9.16
C GLY A 30 -8.08 19.70 -8.47
N ARG A 31 -8.03 19.32 -7.19
CA ARG A 31 -6.77 19.13 -6.47
C ARG A 31 -6.14 17.79 -6.84
N LYS A 32 -4.81 17.78 -7.02
CA LYS A 32 -4.03 16.55 -7.18
C LYS A 32 -3.77 15.96 -5.79
N VAL A 33 -4.23 14.73 -5.55
CA VAL A 33 -4.14 14.07 -4.25
C VAL A 33 -3.34 12.79 -4.37
N VAL A 34 -2.41 12.59 -3.44
CA VAL A 34 -1.65 11.36 -3.31
C VAL A 34 -1.91 10.78 -1.93
N VAL A 35 -2.39 9.54 -1.87
CA VAL A 35 -2.57 8.81 -0.62
C VAL A 35 -1.46 7.78 -0.50
N VAL A 36 -0.78 7.79 0.64
CA VAL A 36 0.37 6.94 0.95
C VAL A 36 0.06 6.16 2.24
N GLY A 37 0.61 4.97 2.42
CA GLY A 37 0.37 4.18 3.64
C GLY A 37 -1.00 3.52 3.63
N CYS A 38 -1.45 3.00 2.48
CA CYS A 38 -2.77 2.37 2.37
C CYS A 38 -2.87 1.05 3.14
N GLU A 39 -1.74 0.41 3.42
CA GLU A 39 -1.64 -0.69 4.38
C GLU A 39 -2.01 -0.26 5.80
N GLY A 40 -2.11 1.04 6.09
CA GLY A 40 -2.43 1.61 7.39
C GLY A 40 -3.90 1.98 7.62
N ILE A 41 -4.78 1.74 6.63
CA ILE A 41 -6.17 2.17 6.66
C ILE A 41 -7.04 1.19 7.46
N ASN A 42 -7.79 1.72 8.43
CA ASN A 42 -8.70 0.96 9.25
C ASN A 42 -10.10 0.90 8.64
N ILE A 43 -10.80 -0.21 8.89
CA ILE A 43 -12.22 -0.35 8.61
C ILE A 43 -12.92 -0.53 9.96
N SER A 44 -14.09 0.09 10.14
CA SER A 44 -14.88 -0.12 11.34
C SER A 44 -15.51 -1.52 11.38
N GLY A 45 -15.84 -2.02 12.58
CA GLY A 45 -16.51 -3.30 12.77
C GLY A 45 -15.55 -4.44 13.07
N ASN A 46 -16.05 -5.65 13.31
CA ASN A 46 -15.19 -6.79 13.61
C ASN A 46 -14.54 -7.35 12.34
N PHE A 47 -13.33 -7.92 12.47
CA PHE A 47 -12.60 -8.53 11.37
C PHE A 47 -13.41 -9.58 10.62
N TYR A 48 -14.08 -10.47 11.34
CA TYR A 48 -14.89 -11.55 10.77
C TYR A 48 -16.03 -11.03 9.88
N ARG A 49 -16.72 -9.97 10.31
CA ARG A 49 -17.80 -9.33 9.52
C ARG A 49 -17.25 -8.70 8.26
N ASN A 50 -16.06 -8.10 8.32
CA ASN A 50 -15.43 -7.48 7.16
C ASN A 50 -14.90 -8.55 6.18
N LYS A 51 -14.42 -9.68 6.69
CA LYS A 51 -14.08 -10.86 5.87
C LYS A 51 -15.29 -11.38 5.10
N LEU A 52 -16.42 -11.59 5.79
CA LEU A 52 -17.65 -12.05 5.14
C LEU A 52 -18.13 -11.10 4.04
N LYS A 53 -18.07 -9.78 4.30
CA LYS A 53 -18.37 -8.77 3.27
C LYS A 53 -17.43 -8.85 2.07
N TYR A 54 -16.15 -9.07 2.29
CA TYR A 54 -15.17 -9.20 1.22
C TYR A 54 -15.34 -10.50 0.42
N LEU A 55 -15.67 -11.61 1.09
CA LEU A 55 -15.93 -12.90 0.46
C LEU A 55 -17.21 -12.89 -0.38
N ALA A 56 -18.30 -12.32 0.16
CA ALA A 56 -19.54 -12.11 -0.61
C ALA A 56 -19.32 -11.23 -1.84
N PHE A 57 -18.31 -10.37 -1.78
CA PHE A 57 -17.95 -9.46 -2.85
C PHE A 57 -17.08 -10.13 -3.94
N LEU A 58 -16.54 -11.35 -3.71
CA LEU A 58 -15.62 -12.04 -4.62
C LEU A 58 -16.32 -12.54 -5.91
N ARG A 59 -15.70 -12.27 -7.07
CA ARG A 59 -16.09 -12.40 -8.49
C ARG A 59 -14.76 -12.45 -9.29
N PRO A 60 -14.69 -12.85 -10.57
CA PRO A 60 -13.43 -13.22 -11.22
C PRO A 60 -12.36 -12.10 -11.37
N TYR A 61 -12.72 -10.82 -11.26
CA TYR A 61 -11.75 -9.71 -11.40
C TYR A 61 -11.71 -8.83 -10.14
N HIS A 62 -10.94 -9.24 -9.14
CA HIS A 62 -10.74 -8.44 -7.92
C HIS A 62 -9.30 -8.08 -7.65
N PHE A 63 -9.13 -6.82 -7.33
CA PHE A 63 -7.89 -6.33 -6.77
C PHE A 63 -7.82 -6.69 -5.29
N ARG A 64 -6.75 -7.38 -4.90
CA ARG A 64 -6.47 -7.76 -3.50
C ARG A 64 -5.63 -6.72 -2.75
N ALA A 65 -4.88 -5.89 -3.47
CA ALA A 65 -4.00 -4.88 -2.88
C ALA A 65 -4.80 -3.77 -2.15
N PRO A 66 -4.35 -3.29 -0.96
CA PRO A 66 -5.03 -2.25 -0.18
C PRO A 66 -5.21 -0.95 -0.97
N SER A 67 -4.19 -0.54 -1.70
CA SER A 67 -4.18 0.61 -2.60
C SER A 67 -5.32 0.55 -3.62
N ARG A 68 -5.55 -0.62 -4.22
CA ARG A 68 -6.60 -0.82 -5.22
C ARG A 68 -7.99 -0.92 -4.61
N ILE A 69 -8.09 -1.45 -3.39
CA ILE A 69 -9.35 -1.44 -2.61
C ILE A 69 -9.74 0.02 -2.32
N PHE A 70 -8.80 0.84 -1.85
CA PHE A 70 -9.04 2.27 -1.62
C PHE A 70 -9.40 3.01 -2.92
N TRP A 71 -8.61 2.81 -3.98
CA TRP A 71 -8.86 3.39 -5.30
C TRP A 71 -10.26 3.07 -5.84
N ARG A 72 -10.75 1.85 -5.60
CA ARG A 72 -12.10 1.45 -5.97
C ARG A 72 -13.17 2.26 -5.25
N THR A 73 -13.01 2.50 -3.95
CA THR A 73 -13.99 3.26 -3.16
C THR A 73 -14.03 4.74 -3.52
N THR A 74 -12.96 5.27 -4.10
CA THR A 74 -12.85 6.68 -4.53
C THR A 74 -13.27 6.93 -5.98
N LYS A 75 -13.74 5.91 -6.73
CA LYS A 75 -14.15 6.06 -8.13
C LYS A 75 -15.38 6.97 -8.27
N ARG A 76 -15.16 8.22 -8.71
CA ARG A 76 -16.23 9.17 -9.05
C ARG A 76 -16.16 9.75 -10.48
N GLY A 77 -15.23 9.28 -11.31
CA GLY A 77 -15.10 9.68 -12.72
C GLY A 77 -13.68 9.48 -13.27
N GLN A 78 -13.49 9.40 -14.59
CA GLN A 78 -12.17 9.17 -15.21
C GLN A 78 -11.21 10.33 -14.98
N ALA A 79 -11.62 11.57 -15.27
CA ALA A 79 -10.81 12.77 -15.05
C ALA A 79 -10.42 13.00 -13.56
N ALA A 80 -11.23 12.46 -12.65
CA ALA A 80 -10.92 12.47 -11.23
C ALA A 80 -9.83 11.44 -10.88
N LEU A 81 -9.85 10.25 -11.50
CA LEU A 81 -8.87 9.20 -11.25
C LEU A 81 -7.48 9.58 -11.74
N ASP A 82 -7.37 10.37 -12.81
CA ASP A 82 -6.07 10.87 -13.30
C ASP A 82 -5.36 11.79 -12.29
N ARG A 83 -6.13 12.43 -11.42
CA ARG A 83 -5.63 13.34 -10.38
C ARG A 83 -5.29 12.63 -9.06
N LEU A 84 -5.72 11.38 -8.89
CA LEU A 84 -5.55 10.59 -7.67
C LEU A 84 -4.46 9.53 -7.85
N LYS A 85 -3.45 9.55 -6.98
CA LYS A 85 -2.46 8.47 -6.87
C LYS A 85 -2.57 7.81 -5.51
N VAL A 86 -2.46 6.48 -5.48
CA VAL A 86 -2.62 5.68 -4.27
C VAL A 86 -1.48 4.69 -4.19
N PHE A 87 -0.77 4.69 -3.07
CA PHE A 87 0.35 3.79 -2.80
C PHE A 87 0.10 3.04 -1.50
N ASP A 88 0.51 1.77 -1.48
CA ASP A 88 0.60 0.99 -0.23
C ASP A 88 1.76 1.57 0.58
N SER A 89 3.00 1.18 0.31
CA SER A 89 4.16 1.75 0.99
C SER A 89 4.47 3.21 0.60
N ILE A 90 5.39 3.85 1.33
CA ILE A 90 5.88 5.21 1.06
C ILE A 90 7.02 5.16 0.04
N PRO A 91 6.85 5.63 -1.21
CA PRO A 91 7.93 5.62 -2.18
C PRO A 91 8.84 6.86 -2.04
N GLN A 92 10.09 6.74 -2.49
CA GLN A 92 11.18 7.73 -2.33
C GLN A 92 10.91 9.20 -2.76
N PRO A 93 9.99 9.55 -3.70
CA PRO A 93 9.65 10.96 -3.95
C PRO A 93 8.69 11.60 -2.94
N TYR A 94 7.99 10.81 -2.11
CA TYR A 94 7.00 11.32 -1.13
C TYR A 94 7.51 11.26 0.31
N ASP A 95 8.61 10.58 0.58
CA ASP A 95 9.18 10.46 1.91
C ASP A 95 9.66 11.80 2.47
N LYS A 96 10.29 12.61 1.60
CA LYS A 96 10.77 13.97 1.94
C LYS A 96 9.66 15.02 2.00
N LYS A 97 8.43 14.66 1.60
CA LYS A 97 7.29 15.60 1.56
C LYS A 97 6.52 15.55 2.86
N LYS A 98 6.03 16.71 3.30
CA LYS A 98 5.15 16.79 4.46
C LYS A 98 3.85 16.03 4.18
N ARG A 99 3.58 15.02 5.00
CA ARG A 99 2.35 14.22 4.94
C ARG A 99 1.28 14.87 5.81
N MET A 100 0.10 15.03 5.23
CA MET A 100 -1.05 15.61 5.92
C MET A 100 -1.97 14.50 6.42
N VAL A 101 -2.54 14.74 7.60
CA VAL A 101 -3.51 13.83 8.24
C VAL A 101 -4.88 14.50 8.19
N VAL A 102 -5.93 13.70 7.98
CA VAL A 102 -7.30 14.21 7.93
C VAL A 102 -7.99 13.93 9.27
N PRO A 103 -8.09 14.91 10.18
CA PRO A 103 -8.62 14.68 11.52
C PRO A 103 -10.07 14.18 11.51
N ALA A 104 -10.87 14.61 10.53
CA ALA A 104 -12.25 14.18 10.38
C ALA A 104 -12.41 12.68 10.05
N ALA A 105 -11.37 12.03 9.53
CA ALA A 105 -11.37 10.62 9.14
C ALA A 105 -10.53 9.74 10.09
N LEU A 106 -9.85 10.32 11.09
CA LEU A 106 -9.09 9.55 12.07
C LEU A 106 -9.99 8.64 12.91
N LYS A 107 -9.52 7.41 13.10
CA LYS A 107 -10.18 6.41 13.95
C LYS A 107 -10.33 6.92 15.38
N VAL A 108 -9.25 7.47 15.97
CA VAL A 108 -9.22 7.90 17.38
C VAL A 108 -10.32 8.91 17.68
N VAL A 109 -10.59 9.81 16.73
CA VAL A 109 -11.60 10.86 16.88
C VAL A 109 -13.02 10.33 16.65
N ARG A 110 -13.19 9.35 15.76
CA ARG A 110 -14.52 8.97 15.26
C ARG A 110 -15.10 7.70 15.86
N LEU A 111 -14.24 6.78 16.30
CA LEU A 111 -14.68 5.51 16.86
C LEU A 111 -14.63 5.58 18.39
N LYS A 112 -15.71 5.13 19.05
CA LYS A 112 -15.69 4.94 20.50
C LYS A 112 -14.59 3.91 20.86
N PRO A 113 -13.80 4.12 21.93
CA PRO A 113 -12.66 3.28 22.26
C PRO A 113 -13.03 1.80 22.49
N THR A 114 -14.24 1.54 22.99
CA THR A 114 -14.76 0.18 23.25
C THR A 114 -15.08 -0.62 21.99
N ARG A 115 -15.13 0.02 20.81
CA ARG A 115 -15.54 -0.66 19.57
C ARG A 115 -14.34 -1.35 18.91
N LYS A 116 -14.49 -2.65 18.69
CA LYS A 116 -13.54 -3.45 17.92
C LYS A 116 -13.44 -2.93 16.48
N PHE A 117 -12.22 -2.81 16.00
CA PHE A 117 -11.88 -2.51 14.61
C PHE A 117 -10.74 -3.45 14.24
N PRO A 118 -10.72 -4.04 13.04
CA PRO A 118 -9.51 -4.64 12.52
C PRO A 118 -8.46 -3.55 12.39
N CYS A 119 -7.24 -3.85 12.86
CA CYS A 119 -6.10 -3.15 12.31
C CYS A 119 -6.05 -3.39 10.78
N PRO A 120 -5.39 -2.52 10.03
CA PRO A 120 -5.46 -2.46 8.57
C PRO A 120 -5.14 -3.79 7.88
N PRO A 121 -5.41 -3.94 6.56
CA PRO A 121 -5.63 -5.24 5.95
C PRO A 121 -4.33 -6.07 5.85
N ALA A 122 -3.98 -6.73 6.96
CA ALA A 122 -4.01 -8.17 6.93
C ALA A 122 -5.43 -8.55 6.51
N VAL A 123 -5.67 -8.55 5.19
CA VAL A 123 -6.68 -9.43 4.61
C VAL A 123 -6.50 -10.77 5.32
N PRO A 124 -7.55 -11.56 5.56
CA PRO A 124 -7.43 -12.91 6.13
C PRO A 124 -6.63 -13.91 5.26
N LEU A 125 -5.73 -13.41 4.43
CA LEU A 125 -4.93 -14.06 3.42
C LEU A 125 -3.43 -13.83 3.66
N ARG A 126 -2.95 -13.47 4.86
CA ARG A 126 -1.50 -13.62 5.10
C ARG A 126 -1.08 -15.10 5.10
N GLU A 127 -2.05 -16.02 5.20
CA GLU A 127 -1.85 -17.47 5.18
C GLU A 127 -2.17 -18.12 3.82
N GLU A 128 -2.84 -17.41 2.89
CA GLU A 128 -3.40 -17.98 1.64
C GLU A 128 -2.98 -17.21 0.36
N LEU A 129 -1.87 -16.46 0.40
CA LEU A 129 -1.39 -15.65 -0.75
C LEU A 129 0.06 -15.91 -1.17
N ASN A 130 0.68 -17.02 -0.74
CA ASN A 130 1.99 -17.43 -1.28
C ASN A 130 1.86 -18.32 -2.54
N LYS A 131 0.84 -18.10 -3.38
CA LYS A 131 0.63 -18.87 -4.63
C LYS A 131 0.24 -18.05 -5.87
N SER A 132 0.16 -16.72 -5.80
CA SER A 132 -0.01 -15.91 -7.02
C SER A 132 1.02 -14.80 -7.07
N GLN A 133 2.14 -15.19 -7.64
CA GLN A 133 3.27 -14.37 -8.05
C GLN A 133 2.84 -13.41 -9.16
N ILE A 134 2.77 -12.13 -8.83
CA ILE A 134 3.11 -11.01 -9.70
C ILE A 134 4.00 -10.14 -8.83
N PRO A 135 5.19 -9.71 -9.27
CA PRO A 135 6.14 -9.04 -8.40
C PRO A 135 5.51 -7.73 -7.91
N THR A 136 5.15 -7.69 -6.62
CA THR A 136 5.25 -6.42 -5.91
C THR A 136 6.72 -6.05 -6.03
N VAL A 137 7.00 -4.93 -6.70
CA VAL A 137 8.24 -4.19 -6.48
C VAL A 137 8.29 -3.88 -4.99
N THR A 138 8.84 -4.82 -4.23
CA THR A 138 9.27 -4.67 -2.86
C THR A 138 10.44 -3.70 -2.93
N VAL A 139 10.14 -2.42 -2.78
CA VAL A 139 11.12 -1.51 -2.22
C VAL A 139 10.89 -1.53 -0.72
N GLU A 140 11.19 -2.68 -0.11
CA GLU A 140 11.40 -2.75 1.33
C GLU A 140 12.91 -2.59 1.54
N GLY A 141 13.28 -1.41 2.04
CA GLY A 141 14.46 -1.18 2.86
C GLY A 141 15.83 -1.42 2.22
N SER A 142 16.59 -0.35 2.04
CA SER A 142 17.99 -0.40 2.44
C SER A 142 18.15 0.50 3.66
N PRO A 143 18.39 -0.06 4.86
CA PRO A 143 19.25 0.60 5.81
C PRO A 143 20.62 0.76 5.15
N CYS A 144 21.39 1.72 5.64
CA CYS A 144 22.75 2.02 5.21
C CYS A 144 23.56 0.82 4.71
N GLY A 145 24.22 1.01 3.56
CA GLY A 145 25.40 0.25 3.15
C GLY A 145 25.13 -1.01 2.33
N LEU A 146 25.20 -0.88 1.01
CA LEU A 146 26.07 -1.67 0.10
C LEU A 146 25.75 -1.27 -1.35
N ILE A 147 26.79 -1.05 -2.14
CA ILE A 147 26.74 -0.61 -3.54
C ILE A 147 26.23 -1.78 -4.43
N PRO A 148 25.24 -1.58 -5.32
CA PRO A 148 24.81 -2.65 -6.23
C PRO A 148 25.84 -2.87 -7.36
N ARG A 149 26.25 -4.12 -7.57
CA ARG A 149 27.07 -4.55 -8.72
C ARG A 149 26.18 -4.82 -9.95
N PRO A 150 26.69 -4.63 -11.19
CA PRO A 150 25.91 -4.83 -12.40
C PRO A 150 25.67 -6.32 -12.72
N PRO A 151 24.53 -6.66 -13.37
CA PRO A 151 24.10 -8.04 -13.58
C PRO A 151 24.81 -8.70 -14.78
N GLY A 152 25.40 -9.88 -14.58
CA GLY A 152 25.98 -10.66 -15.68
C GLY A 152 26.96 -11.81 -15.35
N GLN A 153 27.36 -12.04 -14.10
CA GLN A 153 28.46 -13.00 -13.78
C GLN A 153 28.07 -14.21 -12.90
N GLU A 154 26.79 -14.44 -12.62
CA GLU A 154 26.38 -15.44 -11.60
C GLU A 154 26.60 -16.91 -12.01
N LYS A 155 26.84 -17.20 -13.30
CA LYS A 155 27.05 -18.59 -13.76
C LYS A 155 28.51 -19.07 -13.76
N GLN A 156 29.49 -18.18 -13.62
CA GLN A 156 30.91 -18.56 -13.63
C GLN A 156 31.46 -18.79 -12.22
N GLU A 157 31.05 -17.99 -11.22
CA GLU A 157 31.55 -18.12 -9.85
C GLU A 157 31.15 -19.46 -9.19
N CYS A 158 29.95 -19.99 -9.47
CA CYS A 158 29.51 -21.28 -8.92
C CYS A 158 30.32 -22.47 -9.45
N ALA A 159 30.87 -22.39 -10.67
CA ALA A 159 31.71 -23.44 -11.24
C ALA A 159 33.15 -23.40 -10.68
N GLU A 160 33.72 -22.21 -10.49
CA GLU A 160 35.04 -22.04 -9.87
C GLU A 160 35.04 -22.40 -8.37
N GLN A 161 33.95 -22.10 -7.65
CA GLN A 161 33.84 -22.43 -6.23
C GLN A 161 33.76 -23.96 -5.99
N CYS A 162 33.15 -24.69 -6.93
CA CYS A 162 33.03 -26.14 -6.87
C CYS A 162 34.38 -26.83 -7.16
N GLN A 163 35.17 -26.31 -8.11
CA GLN A 163 36.52 -26.80 -8.39
C GLN A 163 37.53 -26.51 -7.26
N LYS A 164 37.41 -25.38 -6.55
CA LYS A 164 38.23 -25.06 -5.37
C LYS A 164 37.93 -25.94 -4.15
N ARG A 165 36.71 -26.47 -4.02
CA ARG A 165 36.34 -27.41 -2.95
C ARG A 165 36.83 -28.84 -3.19
N GLN A 166 37.02 -29.24 -4.44
CA GLN A 166 37.56 -30.56 -4.78
C GLN A 166 39.09 -30.63 -4.69
N SER A 167 39.78 -29.48 -4.63
CA SER A 167 41.24 -29.37 -4.55
C SER A 167 41.79 -29.06 -3.15
N ALA A 168 40.93 -28.69 -2.20
CA ALA A 168 41.28 -28.55 -0.79
C ALA A 168 40.80 -29.79 -0.02
N GLY A 169 41.52 -30.90 -0.17
CA GLY A 169 41.38 -32.05 0.72
C GLY A 169 41.75 -31.66 2.15
N TRP A 170 40.90 -32.06 3.10
CA TRP A 170 41.12 -32.92 4.28
C TRP A 170 39.81 -32.92 5.08
#